data_AF-A0A1B6HJM9-F1
#
_entry.id   AF-A0A1B6HJM9-F1
#
_cell.length_a   1.000
_cell.length_b   1.000
_cell.length_c   1.000
_cell.angle_alpha   90.00
_cell.angle_beta   90.00
_cell.angle_gamma   90.00
#
_symmetry.space_group_name_H-M   'P 1'
#
loop_
_entity.id
_entity.type
_entity.pdbx_description
1 polymer ?
#
loop_
_entity_poly.entity_id
_entity_poly.type
_entity_poly.pdbx_seq_one_letter_code
_entity_poly.pdbx_strand_id
1 'polypeptide(L)'
;TCLVACGQYRMRDCHNVNVFLCCPTQPIIESSRRIHFGCYQLYYDQLEEQFRSAELSVFNNNWSNVHDFTPTYGDTNWCILPATMTVHDYFQQPAHDVLNISLDRSLSVVPLTTGIHPEPTEDLEVCLVVFFYDRHEEVLSKSFINKLLKDRPSCWIVNCRQLSLEPRDAEVVFSSPAY
;
A
#
# COMPACT_ATOMS: atom_id res chain seq x y z
N THR A 1 -4.18 12.31 -12.71
CA THR A 1 -4.00 11.12 -11.87
C THR A 1 -2.62 10.54 -12.10
N CYS A 2 -1.99 9.99 -11.08
CA CYS A 2 -0.72 9.26 -11.16
C CYS A 2 -0.86 7.91 -10.44
N LEU A 3 -0.21 6.88 -10.97
CA LEU A 3 -0.05 5.56 -10.34
C LEU A 3 1.44 5.27 -10.35
N VAL A 4 2.04 5.19 -9.16
CA VAL A 4 3.49 5.25 -9.02
C VAL A 4 3.98 4.44 -7.82
N ALA A 5 5.09 3.75 -8.02
CA ALA A 5 5.91 3.16 -6.97
C ALA A 5 7.25 3.88 -6.92
N CYS A 6 7.72 4.25 -5.72
CA CYS A 6 8.95 5.02 -5.54
C CYS A 6 9.56 4.82 -4.15
N GLY A 7 10.86 5.06 -4.01
CA GLY A 7 11.54 5.02 -2.70
C GLY A 7 11.14 6.18 -1.77
N GLN A 8 10.92 7.37 -2.32
CA GLN A 8 10.41 8.54 -1.60
C GLN A 8 9.43 9.31 -2.47
N TYR A 9 8.32 9.75 -1.89
CA TYR A 9 7.32 10.56 -2.58
C TYR A 9 7.34 12.00 -2.07
N ARG A 10 7.44 12.96 -3.00
CA ARG A 10 7.35 14.40 -2.72
C ARG A 10 6.48 15.08 -3.77
N MET A 11 5.54 15.89 -3.32
CA MET A 11 4.70 16.73 -4.18
C MET A 11 4.79 18.18 -3.71
N ARG A 12 4.94 19.11 -4.66
CA ARG A 12 4.98 20.54 -4.38
C ARG A 12 4.21 21.32 -5.43
N ASP A 13 3.53 22.40 -5.01
CA ASP A 13 2.84 23.35 -5.89
C ASP A 13 1.81 22.68 -6.83
N CYS A 14 1.12 21.64 -6.35
CA CYS A 14 0.17 20.84 -7.12
C CYS A 14 -1.28 21.04 -6.66
N HIS A 15 -2.23 20.88 -7.58
CA HIS A 15 -3.65 21.05 -7.30
C HIS A 15 -4.48 19.96 -7.97
N ASN A 16 -5.43 19.38 -7.22
CA ASN A 16 -6.40 18.40 -7.72
C ASN A 16 -5.74 17.17 -8.38
N VAL A 17 -4.93 16.45 -7.59
CA VAL A 17 -4.18 15.27 -8.07
C VAL A 17 -4.62 14.03 -7.29
N ASN A 18 -4.96 12.97 -8.03
CA ASN A 18 -5.20 11.64 -7.47
C ASN A 18 -3.93 10.79 -7.66
N VAL A 19 -3.47 10.15 -6.59
CA VAL A 19 -2.20 9.42 -6.53
C VAL A 19 -2.44 8.01 -5.98
N PHE A 20 -2.23 6.99 -6.80
CA PHE A 20 -2.19 5.59 -6.37
C PHE A 20 -0.74 5.22 -6.09
N LEU A 21 -0.37 5.07 -4.81
CA LEU A 21 1.02 5.12 -4.36
C LEU A 21 1.49 3.80 -3.74
N CYS A 22 2.72 3.42 -4.08
CA CYS A 22 3.55 2.50 -3.29
C CYS A 22 4.82 3.23 -2.87
N CYS A 23 4.96 3.53 -1.59
CA CYS A 23 6.11 4.25 -1.05
C CYS A 23 6.49 3.72 0.33
N PRO A 24 7.74 3.26 0.58
CA PRO A 24 8.12 2.70 1.87
C PRO A 24 8.24 3.79 2.97
N THR A 25 8.55 5.02 2.59
CA THR A 25 8.67 6.16 3.53
C THR A 25 7.37 6.94 3.64
N GLN A 26 7.29 7.86 4.61
CA GLN A 26 6.20 8.83 4.73
C GLN A 26 6.14 9.71 3.47
N PRO A 27 5.04 9.70 2.68
CA PRO A 27 4.86 10.61 1.56
C PRO A 27 4.73 12.05 2.04
N ILE A 28 5.22 12.99 1.24
CA ILE A 28 5.27 14.41 1.60
C ILE A 28 4.55 15.27 0.56
N ILE A 29 3.76 16.23 1.04
CA ILE A 29 3.22 17.33 0.22
C ILE A 29 3.62 18.70 0.79
N GLU A 30 3.73 19.70 -0.08
CA GLU A 30 4.01 21.10 0.26
C GLU A 30 3.29 22.02 -0.75
N SER A 31 2.74 23.15 -0.32
CA SER A 31 2.03 24.14 -1.15
C SER A 31 1.02 23.52 -2.12
N SER A 32 0.36 22.44 -1.72
CA SER A 32 -0.49 21.62 -2.57
C SER A 32 -1.87 21.45 -1.93
N ARG A 33 -2.92 21.27 -2.73
CA ARG A 33 -4.30 21.12 -2.20
C ARG A 33 -5.18 20.22 -3.08
N ARG A 34 -6.21 19.63 -2.48
CA ARG A 34 -7.09 18.62 -3.10
C ARG A 34 -6.31 17.43 -3.63
N ILE A 35 -5.39 16.91 -2.82
CA ILE A 35 -4.59 15.74 -3.16
C ILE A 35 -5.28 14.50 -2.59
N HIS A 36 -5.56 13.51 -3.43
CA HIS A 36 -6.23 12.29 -2.99
C HIS A 36 -5.26 11.12 -3.13
N PHE A 37 -5.06 10.36 -2.06
CA PHE A 37 -4.17 9.20 -2.06
C PHE A 37 -4.99 7.90 -2.08
N GLY A 38 -4.52 6.91 -2.84
CA GLY A 38 -5.01 5.54 -2.86
C GLY A 38 -3.86 4.55 -2.84
N CYS A 39 -4.14 3.29 -2.46
CA CYS A 39 -3.14 2.23 -2.53
C CYS A 39 -2.80 1.92 -4.00
N TYR A 40 -1.53 1.68 -4.30
CA TYR A 40 -1.10 1.17 -5.61
C TYR A 40 -1.86 -0.10 -6.02
N GLN A 41 -2.27 -0.17 -7.28
CA GLN A 41 -3.04 -1.30 -7.85
C GLN A 41 -2.71 -1.47 -9.34
N LEU A 42 -1.73 -2.33 -9.64
CA LEU A 42 -1.29 -2.61 -11.01
C LEU A 42 -0.61 -3.98 -11.07
N TYR A 43 -0.79 -4.64 -12.21
CA TYR A 43 -0.09 -5.84 -12.60
C TYR A 43 0.29 -5.83 -14.08
N TYR A 44 1.48 -6.35 -14.38
CA TYR A 44 1.87 -6.94 -15.66
C TYR A 44 3.05 -7.88 -15.38
N ASP A 45 3.32 -8.80 -16.29
CA ASP A 45 4.23 -9.95 -16.07
C ASP A 45 5.62 -9.54 -15.53
N GLN A 46 6.19 -8.44 -16.01
CA GLN A 46 7.54 -7.99 -15.64
C GLN A 46 7.58 -7.07 -14.42
N LEU A 47 6.43 -6.63 -13.90
CA LEU A 47 6.37 -5.57 -12.90
C LEU A 47 7.04 -5.97 -11.57
N GLU A 48 6.84 -7.21 -11.12
CA GLU A 48 7.44 -7.69 -9.88
C GLU A 48 8.97 -7.72 -9.92
N GLU A 49 9.57 -8.10 -11.06
CA GLU A 49 11.02 -8.05 -11.25
C GLU A 49 11.55 -6.60 -11.29
N GLN A 50 10.75 -5.67 -11.80
CA GLN A 50 11.11 -4.25 -11.80
C GLN A 50 11.07 -3.64 -10.40
N PHE A 51 10.12 -4.05 -9.55
CA PHE A 51 10.13 -3.70 -8.12
C PHE A 51 11.42 -4.20 -7.44
N ARG A 52 11.79 -5.46 -7.69
CA ARG A 52 13.03 -6.06 -7.16
C ARG A 52 14.28 -5.33 -7.65
N SER A 53 14.35 -5.05 -8.95
CA SER A 53 15.47 -4.31 -9.57
C SER A 53 15.58 -2.87 -9.07
N ALA A 54 14.47 -2.27 -8.64
CA ALA A 54 14.42 -0.94 -8.03
C ALA A 54 14.63 -0.97 -6.50
N GLU A 55 14.90 -2.15 -5.92
CA GLU A 55 15.04 -2.35 -4.47
C GLU A 55 13.80 -1.91 -3.67
N LEU A 56 12.61 -2.07 -4.27
CA LEU A 56 11.33 -1.77 -3.65
C LEU A 56 10.63 -3.08 -3.24
N SER A 57 10.42 -3.27 -1.94
CA SER A 57 9.53 -4.33 -1.46
C SER A 57 8.08 -3.97 -1.74
N VAL A 58 7.35 -4.91 -2.36
CA VAL A 58 5.90 -4.79 -2.60
C VAL A 58 5.08 -4.77 -1.31
N PHE A 59 5.66 -5.22 -0.20
CA PHE A 59 5.03 -5.23 1.12
C PHE A 59 5.26 -3.94 1.88
N ASN A 60 6.27 -3.14 1.53
CA ASN A 60 6.58 -1.89 2.22
C ASN A 60 5.87 -0.70 1.57
N ASN A 61 4.62 -0.49 1.97
CA ASN A 61 3.80 0.61 1.48
C ASN A 61 3.21 1.45 2.62
N ASN A 62 3.49 2.75 2.61
CA ASN A 62 3.07 3.75 3.59
C ASN A 62 2.24 4.88 2.94
N TRP A 63 1.56 4.56 1.84
CA TRP A 63 0.82 5.49 0.98
C TRP A 63 -0.20 6.40 1.70
N SER A 64 -0.76 5.94 2.82
CA SER A 64 -1.84 6.64 3.53
C SER A 64 -1.38 7.59 4.64
N ASN A 65 -0.10 7.55 5.03
CA ASN A 65 0.42 8.34 6.15
C ASN A 65 1.17 9.57 5.60
N VAL A 66 0.45 10.57 5.14
CA VAL A 66 1.02 11.71 4.41
C VAL A 66 1.38 12.85 5.37
N HIS A 67 2.57 13.41 5.20
CA HIS A 67 2.99 14.63 5.90
C HIS A 67 2.76 15.85 5.00
N ASP A 68 2.08 16.86 5.52
CA ASP A 68 1.87 18.15 4.85
C ASP A 68 2.73 19.23 5.53
N PHE A 69 3.69 19.79 4.78
CA PHE A 69 4.56 20.85 5.27
C PHE A 69 3.87 22.22 5.37
N THR A 70 2.74 22.40 4.69
CA THR A 70 2.01 23.67 4.62
C THR A 70 0.53 23.45 4.90
N PRO A 71 0.17 22.92 6.09
CA PRO A 71 -1.22 22.61 6.41
C PRO A 71 -2.08 23.88 6.39
N THR A 72 -3.27 23.78 5.82
CA THR A 72 -4.25 24.88 5.82
C THR A 72 -5.03 24.86 7.13
N TYR A 73 -5.13 26.00 7.82
CA TYR A 73 -5.91 26.05 9.06
C TYR A 73 -7.40 25.86 8.77
N GLY A 74 -8.03 24.87 9.42
CA GLY A 74 -9.47 24.59 9.32
C GLY A 74 -9.90 23.84 8.05
N ASP A 75 -8.96 23.39 7.22
CA ASP A 75 -9.21 22.55 6.04
C ASP A 75 -8.12 21.48 5.93
N THR A 76 -8.35 20.44 5.13
CA THR A 76 -7.34 19.43 4.81
C THR A 76 -6.92 19.52 3.35
N ASN A 77 -5.61 19.66 3.12
CA ASN A 77 -5.06 19.75 1.77
C ASN A 77 -5.07 18.42 1.04
N TRP A 78 -5.23 17.31 1.75
CA TRP A 78 -5.25 15.97 1.20
C TRP A 78 -6.24 15.05 1.92
N CYS A 79 -6.62 13.96 1.28
CA CYS A 79 -7.37 12.89 1.93
C CYS A 79 -7.12 11.54 1.28
N ILE A 80 -7.59 10.49 1.93
CA ILE A 80 -7.62 9.14 1.37
C ILE A 80 -8.83 9.02 0.44
N LEU A 81 -8.63 8.41 -0.73
CA LEU A 81 -9.71 8.06 -1.64
C LEU A 81 -10.68 7.09 -0.95
N PRO A 82 -12.00 7.28 -1.07
CA PRO A 82 -12.98 6.34 -0.57
C PRO A 82 -12.72 4.93 -1.10
N ALA A 83 -12.98 3.91 -0.27
CA ALA A 83 -12.80 2.49 -0.66
C ALA A 83 -13.68 2.07 -1.87
N THR A 84 -14.73 2.83 -2.18
CA THR A 84 -15.59 2.63 -3.36
C THR A 84 -14.95 3.13 -4.65
N MET A 85 -13.94 3.99 -4.57
CA MET A 85 -13.21 4.48 -5.73
C MET A 85 -12.03 3.56 -6.01
N THR A 86 -11.90 3.17 -7.27
CA THR A 86 -10.88 2.24 -7.76
C THR A 86 -9.99 2.92 -8.77
N VAL A 87 -8.83 2.31 -9.05
CA VAL A 87 -7.93 2.77 -10.10
C VAL A 87 -8.61 2.85 -11.47
N HIS A 88 -9.63 2.01 -11.74
CA HIS A 88 -10.40 2.01 -12.98
C HIS A 88 -11.22 3.29 -13.19
N ASP A 89 -11.61 3.98 -12.11
CA ASP A 89 -12.36 5.24 -12.20
C ASP A 89 -11.47 6.39 -12.72
N TYR A 90 -10.16 6.21 -12.68
CA TYR A 90 -9.18 7.24 -13.04
C TYR A 90 -8.21 6.86 -14.17
N PHE A 91 -8.03 5.56 -14.42
CA PHE A 91 -7.17 5.05 -15.48
C PHE A 91 -7.98 4.27 -16.50
N GLN A 92 -7.87 4.71 -17.75
CA GLN A 92 -8.30 3.92 -18.90
C GLN A 92 -7.12 3.08 -19.37
N GLN A 93 -7.35 1.80 -19.62
CA GLN A 93 -6.33 0.95 -20.23
C GLN A 93 -5.92 1.55 -21.59
N PRO A 94 -4.62 1.53 -21.92
CA PRO A 94 -4.16 1.98 -23.24
C PRO A 94 -4.83 1.19 -24.35
N ALA A 95 -5.21 1.85 -25.45
CA ALA A 95 -5.84 1.19 -26.60
C ALA A 95 -4.93 0.12 -27.26
N HIS A 96 -3.62 0.26 -27.08
CA HIS A 96 -2.61 -0.71 -27.50
C HIS A 96 -1.82 -1.16 -26.27
N ASP A 97 -2.38 -2.13 -25.56
CA ASP A 97 -1.71 -2.75 -24.43
C ASP A 97 -0.80 -3.89 -24.93
N VAL A 98 0.50 -3.63 -24.96
CA VAL A 98 1.54 -4.62 -25.28
C VAL A 98 2.03 -5.36 -24.03
N LEU A 99 1.64 -4.92 -22.83
CA LEU A 99 2.13 -5.45 -21.55
C LEU A 99 1.11 -6.34 -20.84
N ASN A 100 -0.12 -6.44 -21.36
CA ASN A 100 -1.25 -7.14 -20.71
C ASN A 100 -1.47 -6.62 -19.28
N ILE A 101 -1.57 -5.30 -19.15
CA ILE A 101 -1.78 -4.60 -17.90
C ILE A 101 -3.12 -5.04 -17.30
N SER A 102 -3.09 -5.46 -16.04
CA SER A 102 -4.28 -5.64 -15.23
C SER A 102 -4.34 -4.61 -14.11
N LEU A 103 -5.52 -4.04 -13.94
CA LEU A 103 -5.89 -3.20 -12.82
C LEU A 103 -6.77 -3.96 -11.82
N ASP A 104 -6.93 -5.29 -11.97
CA ASP A 104 -7.69 -6.10 -11.02
C ASP A 104 -7.01 -6.12 -9.65
N ARG A 105 -7.80 -5.88 -8.60
CA ARG A 105 -7.37 -5.93 -7.20
C ARG A 105 -6.69 -7.25 -6.84
N SER A 106 -7.20 -8.38 -7.35
CA SER A 106 -6.69 -9.71 -7.05
C SER A 106 -5.36 -10.03 -7.71
N LEU A 107 -4.99 -9.28 -8.76
CA LEU A 107 -3.77 -9.49 -9.54
C LEU A 107 -2.66 -8.49 -9.18
N SER A 108 -2.98 -7.39 -8.50
CA SER A 108 -2.01 -6.35 -8.13
C SER A 108 -0.74 -6.93 -7.50
N VAL A 109 0.42 -6.46 -7.98
CA VAL A 109 1.73 -6.86 -7.44
C VAL A 109 1.92 -6.39 -5.99
N VAL A 110 1.37 -5.23 -5.65
CA VAL A 110 1.34 -4.67 -4.29
C VAL A 110 0.03 -5.11 -3.62
N PRO A 111 0.07 -5.76 -2.44
CA PRO A 111 -1.14 -6.08 -1.68
C PRO A 111 -1.92 -4.80 -1.34
N LEU A 112 -3.21 -4.78 -1.66
CA LEU A 112 -4.05 -3.62 -1.36
C LEU A 112 -4.32 -3.53 0.13
N THR A 113 -3.78 -2.47 0.75
CA THR A 113 -4.02 -2.16 2.16
C THR A 113 -5.02 -1.02 2.31
N THR A 114 -5.73 -0.98 3.42
CA THR A 114 -6.59 0.17 3.78
C THR A 114 -5.78 1.35 4.30
N GLY A 115 -4.51 1.12 4.63
CA GLY A 115 -3.69 2.10 5.32
C GLY A 115 -4.20 2.37 6.73
N ILE A 116 -3.87 3.53 7.27
CA ILE A 116 -4.38 4.01 8.55
C ILE A 116 -5.83 4.49 8.32
N HIS A 117 -6.80 3.57 8.38
CA HIS A 117 -8.25 3.85 8.35
C HIS A 117 -8.79 4.06 9.79
N PRO A 118 -9.99 4.64 9.99
CA PRO A 118 -10.36 5.56 11.06
C PRO A 118 -10.43 4.80 12.40
N GLU A 119 -10.54 5.56 13.49
CA GLU A 119 -10.48 5.06 14.86
C GLU A 119 -11.14 3.68 15.03
N PRO A 120 -10.41 2.67 15.58
CA PRO A 120 -10.96 1.35 15.79
C PRO A 120 -12.25 1.48 16.59
N THR A 121 -13.37 1.03 16.01
CA THR A 121 -14.60 0.80 16.77
C THR A 121 -14.32 -0.26 17.82
N GLU A 122 -15.05 -0.27 18.93
CA GLU A 122 -14.85 -1.24 20.03
C GLU A 122 -14.89 -2.71 19.55
N ASP A 123 -15.54 -2.98 18.41
CA ASP A 123 -15.67 -4.31 17.80
C ASP A 123 -14.53 -4.69 16.82
N LEU A 124 -13.47 -3.87 16.69
CA LEU A 124 -12.38 -4.17 15.77
C LEU A 124 -11.39 -5.21 16.34
N GLU A 125 -11.42 -6.43 15.80
CA GLU A 125 -10.39 -7.43 16.07
C GLU A 125 -9.18 -7.23 15.14
N VAL A 126 -7.97 -7.21 15.72
CA VAL A 126 -6.71 -7.08 14.98
C VAL A 126 -5.92 -8.37 15.11
N CYS A 127 -5.44 -8.89 13.98
CA CYS A 127 -4.61 -10.10 13.93
C CYS A 127 -3.28 -9.78 13.24
N LEU A 128 -2.17 -10.16 13.89
CA LEU A 128 -0.84 -10.13 13.30
C LEU A 128 -0.50 -11.51 12.74
N VAL A 129 -0.08 -11.56 11.49
CA VAL A 129 0.44 -12.76 10.84
C VAL A 129 1.86 -12.49 10.38
N VAL A 130 2.80 -13.34 10.78
CA VAL A 130 4.21 -13.22 10.43
C VAL A 130 4.64 -14.42 9.60
N PHE A 131 5.32 -14.16 8.48
CA PHE A 131 5.96 -15.15 7.64
C PHE A 131 7.47 -14.97 7.76
N PHE A 132 8.17 -16.01 8.20
CA PHE A 132 9.63 -16.00 8.26
C PHE A 132 10.22 -16.36 6.90
N TYR A 133 11.41 -15.82 6.61
CA TYR A 133 12.12 -16.08 5.37
C TYR A 133 12.42 -17.57 5.21
N ASP A 134 11.93 -18.16 4.12
CA ASP A 134 12.16 -19.57 3.74
C ASP A 134 12.38 -19.75 2.23
N ARG A 135 12.60 -18.63 1.51
CA ARG A 135 12.69 -18.48 0.04
C ARG A 135 11.35 -18.58 -0.69
N HIS A 136 10.25 -18.83 0.02
CA HIS A 136 8.90 -18.95 -0.51
C HIS A 136 7.91 -18.04 0.23
N GLU A 137 8.36 -17.26 1.21
CA GLU A 137 7.53 -16.46 2.09
C GLU A 137 6.74 -15.39 1.35
N GLU A 138 7.31 -14.79 0.29
CA GLU A 138 6.60 -13.81 -0.55
C GLU A 138 5.42 -14.46 -1.28
N VAL A 139 5.60 -15.68 -1.81
CA VAL A 139 4.54 -16.43 -2.49
C VAL A 139 3.49 -16.89 -1.49
N LEU A 140 3.91 -17.40 -0.33
CA LEU A 140 3.02 -17.88 0.71
C LEU A 140 2.17 -16.75 1.30
N SER A 141 2.78 -15.60 1.60
CA SER A 141 2.07 -14.43 2.13
C SER A 141 1.05 -13.87 1.14
N LYS A 142 1.41 -13.74 -0.15
CA LYS A 142 0.46 -13.35 -1.22
C LYS A 142 -0.71 -14.34 -1.32
N SER A 143 -0.41 -15.64 -1.31
CA SER A 143 -1.44 -16.70 -1.33
C SER A 143 -2.37 -16.65 -0.11
N PHE A 144 -1.80 -16.43 1.08
CA PHE A 144 -2.56 -16.25 2.31
C PHE A 144 -3.50 -15.05 2.24
N ILE A 145 -3.01 -13.88 1.81
CA ILE A 145 -3.82 -12.67 1.67
C ILE A 145 -4.99 -12.90 0.70
N ASN A 146 -4.70 -13.48 -0.47
CA ASN A 146 -5.72 -13.77 -1.49
C ASN A 146 -6.79 -14.73 -0.96
N LYS A 147 -6.37 -15.79 -0.24
CA LYS A 147 -7.29 -16.75 0.36
C LYS A 147 -8.12 -16.11 1.48
N LEU A 148 -7.50 -15.32 2.36
CA LEU A 148 -8.19 -14.62 3.45
C LEU A 148 -9.28 -13.70 2.92
N LEU A 149 -8.97 -12.87 1.92
CA LEU A 149 -9.94 -11.92 1.35
C LEU A 149 -11.04 -12.63 0.55
N LYS A 150 -10.74 -13.77 -0.07
CA LYS A 150 -11.73 -14.60 -0.77
C LYS A 150 -12.69 -15.29 0.20
N ASP A 151 -12.15 -15.92 1.25
CA ASP A 151 -12.92 -16.71 2.20
C ASP A 151 -13.63 -15.82 3.24
N ARG A 152 -13.11 -14.61 3.51
CA ARG A 152 -13.65 -13.64 4.46
C ARG A 152 -13.65 -12.22 3.87
N PRO A 153 -14.66 -11.86 3.05
CA PRO A 153 -14.72 -10.55 2.40
C PRO A 153 -14.85 -9.35 3.36
N SER A 154 -15.27 -9.59 4.61
CA SER A 154 -15.33 -8.58 5.66
C SER A 154 -13.96 -8.27 6.30
N CYS A 155 -12.94 -9.11 6.04
CA CYS A 155 -11.59 -8.85 6.49
C CYS A 155 -10.90 -7.84 5.57
N TRP A 156 -10.04 -7.02 6.16
CA TRP A 156 -9.19 -6.06 5.47
C TRP A 156 -7.73 -6.27 5.83
N ILE A 157 -6.85 -5.90 4.92
CA ILE A 157 -5.43 -5.81 5.19
C ILE A 157 -5.15 -4.36 5.60
N VAL A 158 -4.80 -4.16 6.87
CA VAL A 158 -4.51 -2.80 7.39
C VAL A 158 -3.15 -2.32 6.88
N ASN A 159 -2.13 -3.17 7.02
CA ASN A 159 -0.76 -2.85 6.62
C ASN A 159 0.02 -4.13 6.33
N CYS A 160 1.09 -4.01 5.53
CA CYS A 160 2.10 -5.02 5.30
C CYS A 160 3.49 -4.43 5.57
N ARG A 161 4.43 -5.27 5.99
CA ARG A 161 5.84 -4.91 6.13
C ARG A 161 6.74 -6.10 5.85
N GLN A 162 7.88 -5.83 5.25
CA GLN A 162 9.02 -6.72 5.09
C GLN A 162 10.24 -6.04 5.69
N LEU A 163 10.83 -6.65 6.71
CA LEU A 163 11.94 -6.11 7.48
C LEU A 163 12.81 -7.24 8.04
N SER A 164 14.06 -6.91 8.39
CA SER A 164 14.90 -7.76 9.22
C SER A 164 14.44 -7.63 10.67
N LEU A 165 14.15 -8.75 11.32
CA LEU A 165 13.73 -8.79 12.71
C LEU A 165 14.91 -9.20 13.58
N GLU A 166 15.37 -8.29 14.43
CA GLU A 166 16.43 -8.61 15.39
C GLU A 166 15.86 -9.45 16.55
N PRO A 167 16.66 -10.31 17.21
CA PRO A 167 16.16 -11.19 18.28
C PRO A 167 15.42 -10.44 19.41
N ARG A 168 15.88 -9.23 19.74
CA ARG A 168 15.21 -8.38 20.74
C ARG A 168 13.82 -7.95 20.30
N ASP A 169 13.65 -7.63 19.02
CA ASP A 169 12.36 -7.21 18.47
C ASP A 169 11.40 -8.40 18.38
N ALA A 170 11.92 -9.59 18.04
CA ALA A 170 11.15 -10.84 18.05
C ALA A 170 10.59 -11.15 19.44
N GLU A 171 11.41 -11.01 20.49
CA GLU A 171 10.96 -11.21 21.88
C GLU A 171 9.83 -10.25 22.25
N VAL A 172 9.92 -8.97 21.83
CA VAL A 172 8.87 -7.96 22.07
C VAL A 172 7.57 -8.31 21.33
N VAL A 173 7.66 -8.74 20.07
CA VAL A 173 6.48 -9.03 19.24
C VAL A 173 5.80 -10.33 19.67
N PHE A 174 6.58 -11.39 19.92
CA PHE A 174 6.05 -12.72 20.19
C PHE A 174 5.94 -13.07 21.67
N SER A 175 6.43 -12.20 22.56
CA SER A 175 6.51 -12.46 24.00
C SER A 175 7.22 -13.78 24.32
N SER A 176 8.21 -14.15 23.51
CA SER A 176 8.93 -15.42 23.58
C SER A 176 10.35 -15.28 23.04
N PRO A 177 11.38 -15.81 23.74
CA PRO A 177 12.78 -15.80 23.27
C PRO A 177 13.09 -16.90 22.25
N ALA A 178 12.08 -17.68 21.81
CA ALA A 178 12.28 -18.86 20.95
C ALA A 178 12.36 -18.53 19.45
N TYR A 179 12.26 -17.26 19.06
CA TYR A 179 12.21 -16.77 17.68
C TYR A 179 13.39 -15.88 17.33
#